data_AF-A0AAW6B2R8-F1
#
_entry.id   AF-A0AAW6B2R8-F1
#
_cell.length_a   1.000
_cell.length_b   1.000
_cell.length_c   1.000
_cell.angle_alpha   90.00
_cell.angle_beta   90.00
_cell.angle_gamma   90.00
#
_symmetry.space_group_name_H-M   'P 1'
#
loop_
_entity.id
_entity.type
_entity.pdbx_description
1 polymer ?
#
loop_
_entity_poly.entity_id
_entity_poly.type
_entity_poly.pdbx_seq_one_letter_code
_entity_poly.pdbx_strand_id
1 'polypeptide(L)'
;MERIHVMTGVRYKPEHLIERLSRKKKFHCLSCRYVSALYSPCWIFEFRVLLQASKNTSRYAGYYAGVDELNMAPGKIQILPGAEERVVPACSVLKSKSNEKEAAGMAWDYNKNWITIKYKNLYAPPVLEEYKAHLYYKILYLMEFYNQECKETKYMVLDSLTGDLEKVMESE
;
A
#
# COMPACT_ATOMS: atom_id res chain seq x y z
N MET A 1 -21.63 -8.12 -1.42
CA MET A 1 -20.49 -8.59 -0.61
C MET A 1 -19.39 -8.99 -1.56
N GLU A 2 -18.15 -8.66 -1.25
CA GLU A 2 -16.97 -9.01 -2.05
C GLU A 2 -16.00 -9.82 -1.20
N ARG A 3 -15.32 -10.78 -1.82
CA ARG A 3 -14.24 -11.56 -1.22
C ARG A 3 -12.92 -10.96 -1.63
N ILE A 4 -12.14 -10.49 -0.66
CA ILE A 4 -10.88 -9.79 -0.88
C ILE A 4 -9.77 -10.37 -0.01
N HIS A 5 -8.53 -10.28 -0.47
CA HIS A 5 -7.34 -10.64 0.30
C HIS A 5 -6.77 -9.41 1.02
N VAL A 6 -7.08 -9.28 2.30
CA VAL A 6 -6.67 -8.13 3.12
C VAL A 6 -5.30 -8.38 3.70
N MET A 7 -4.41 -7.40 3.57
CA MET A 7 -3.06 -7.46 4.13
C MET A 7 -3.11 -7.56 5.67
N THR A 8 -2.33 -8.48 6.22
CA THR A 8 -2.17 -8.68 7.66
C THR A 8 -0.86 -8.07 8.14
N GLY A 9 -0.69 -7.95 9.46
CA GLY A 9 0.55 -7.40 10.05
C GLY A 9 0.78 -5.92 9.75
N VAL A 10 -0.26 -5.18 9.38
CA VAL A 10 -0.18 -3.73 9.13
C VAL A 10 0.32 -2.99 10.37
N ARG A 11 1.21 -2.02 10.14
CA ARG A 11 1.96 -1.35 11.20
C ARG A 11 1.12 -0.34 11.97
N TYR A 12 0.27 0.41 11.26
CA TYR A 12 -0.52 1.48 11.82
C TYR A 12 -1.95 1.02 12.04
N LYS A 13 -2.37 1.06 13.30
CA LYS A 13 -3.73 0.70 13.72
C LYS A 13 -4.38 1.89 14.44
N PRO A 14 -5.72 1.98 14.47
CA PRO A 14 -6.44 3.05 15.14
C PRO A 14 -6.04 3.21 16.60
N GLU A 15 -5.81 2.11 17.32
CA GLU A 15 -5.51 2.12 18.75
C GLU A 15 -4.22 2.90 19.05
N HIS A 16 -3.20 2.74 18.20
CA HIS A 16 -1.93 3.46 18.34
C HIS A 16 -2.12 4.97 18.19
N LEU A 17 -3.01 5.40 17.28
CA LEU A 17 -3.31 6.82 17.08
C LEU A 17 -4.09 7.41 18.25
N ILE A 18 -5.14 6.71 18.69
CA ILE A 18 -6.00 7.13 19.81
C ILE A 18 -5.16 7.28 21.08
N GLU A 19 -4.32 6.29 21.40
CA GLU A 19 -3.43 6.32 22.56
C GLU A 19 -2.40 7.45 22.47
N ARG A 20 -1.84 7.71 21.27
CA ARG A 20 -0.89 8.80 21.06
C ARG A 20 -1.53 10.18 21.30
N LEU A 21 -2.79 10.35 20.95
CA LEU A 21 -3.52 11.61 21.13
C LEU A 21 -3.92 11.82 22.60
N SER A 22 -4.39 10.77 23.28
CA SER A 22 -4.81 10.87 24.69
C SER A 22 -3.68 11.27 25.64
N ARG A 23 -2.43 10.89 25.33
CA ARG A 23 -1.25 11.26 26.12
C ARG A 23 -0.85 12.73 25.98
N LYS A 24 -1.30 13.44 24.95
CA LYS A 24 -0.87 14.82 24.67
C LYS A 24 -1.86 15.83 25.24
N LYS A 25 -1.43 16.59 26.26
CA LYS A 25 -2.23 17.67 26.86
C LYS A 25 -2.79 18.68 25.85
N LYS A 26 -2.08 18.93 24.74
CA LYS A 26 -2.53 19.83 23.66
C LYS A 26 -3.86 19.37 23.03
N PHE A 27 -4.18 18.08 23.08
CA PHE A 27 -5.35 17.49 22.43
C PHE A 27 -6.41 17.00 23.43
N HIS A 28 -6.39 17.49 24.67
CA HIS A 28 -7.34 17.07 25.72
C HIS A 28 -8.82 17.36 25.36
N CYS A 29 -9.07 18.39 24.54
CA CYS A 29 -10.40 18.74 24.04
C CYS A 29 -10.84 17.92 22.82
N LEU A 30 -9.98 17.05 22.27
CA LEU A 30 -10.29 16.20 21.12
C LEU A 30 -10.62 14.77 21.58
N SER A 31 -11.80 14.30 21.18
CA SER A 31 -12.16 12.88 21.24
C SER A 31 -11.88 12.25 19.87
N CYS A 32 -11.22 11.10 19.84
CA CYS A 32 -10.91 10.38 18.61
C CYS A 32 -11.47 8.95 18.71
N ARG A 33 -12.24 8.52 17.70
CA ARG A 33 -12.75 7.16 17.62
C ARG A 33 -12.64 6.57 16.22
N TYR A 34 -12.49 5.25 16.17
CA TYR A 34 -12.61 4.48 14.93
C TYR A 34 -14.09 4.33 14.55
N VAL A 35 -14.40 4.52 13.26
CA VAL A 35 -15.77 4.44 12.72
C VAL A 35 -15.93 3.20 11.84
N SER A 36 -15.11 3.08 10.80
CA SER A 36 -15.24 2.02 9.80
C SER A 36 -13.95 1.83 9.03
N ALA A 37 -13.85 0.72 8.27
CA ALA A 37 -12.72 0.42 7.41
C ALA A 37 -13.11 0.47 5.93
N LEU A 38 -12.24 1.07 5.12
CA LEU A 38 -12.24 0.96 3.67
C LEU A 38 -11.03 0.11 3.25
N TYR A 39 -11.12 -0.47 2.05
CA TYR A 39 -10.10 -1.37 1.51
C TYR A 39 -9.60 -0.82 0.19
N SER A 40 -8.32 -0.45 0.15
CA SER A 40 -7.69 0.09 -1.05
C SER A 40 -6.86 -1.00 -1.72
N PRO A 41 -6.99 -1.18 -3.05
CA PRO A 41 -6.24 -2.20 -3.77
C PRO A 41 -4.73 -1.89 -3.77
N CYS A 42 -3.93 -2.93 -3.75
CA CYS A 42 -2.49 -2.88 -3.86
C CYS A 42 -2.04 -4.04 -4.74
N TRP A 43 -1.38 -3.72 -5.85
CA TRP A 43 -0.78 -4.75 -6.68
C TRP A 43 0.56 -5.16 -6.12
N ILE A 44 0.82 -6.46 -6.06
CA ILE A 44 2.11 -7.02 -5.69
C ILE A 44 2.54 -8.01 -6.76
N PHE A 45 3.78 -7.90 -7.18
CA PHE A 45 4.35 -8.68 -8.26
C PHE A 45 5.56 -9.47 -7.78
N GLU A 46 5.60 -10.73 -8.18
CA GLU A 46 6.82 -11.55 -8.14
C GLU A 46 7.45 -11.50 -9.53
N PHE A 47 8.58 -10.81 -9.65
CA PHE A 47 9.31 -10.65 -10.90
C PHE A 47 10.42 -11.69 -11.04
N ARG A 48 10.45 -12.34 -12.21
CA ARG A 48 11.60 -13.10 -12.67
C ARG A 48 12.43 -12.22 -13.60
N VAL A 49 13.62 -11.87 -13.13
CA VAL A 49 14.51 -10.93 -13.82
C VAL A 49 15.73 -11.66 -14.35
N LEU A 50 15.96 -11.51 -15.65
CA LEU A 50 17.18 -11.94 -16.33
C LEU A 50 18.27 -10.88 -16.11
N LEU A 51 19.39 -11.31 -15.53
CA LEU A 51 20.58 -10.50 -15.30
C LEU A 51 21.71 -11.02 -16.20
N GLN A 52 22.12 -10.23 -17.17
CA GLN A 52 23.21 -10.61 -18.07
C GLN A 52 24.55 -10.17 -17.48
N ALA A 53 25.33 -11.12 -16.96
CA ALA A 53 26.63 -10.85 -16.34
C ALA A 53 27.75 -10.71 -17.39
N SER A 54 27.66 -11.44 -18.50
CA SER A 54 28.57 -11.35 -19.64
C SER A 54 27.81 -11.64 -20.95
N LYS A 55 28.47 -11.53 -22.10
CA LYS A 55 27.87 -11.88 -23.39
C LYS A 55 27.30 -13.31 -23.43
N ASN A 56 27.91 -14.25 -22.70
CA ASN A 56 27.56 -15.67 -22.73
C ASN A 56 27.01 -16.19 -21.39
N THR A 57 26.91 -15.34 -20.36
CA THR A 57 26.50 -15.75 -19.02
C THR A 57 25.33 -14.93 -18.54
N SER A 58 24.20 -15.59 -18.35
CA SER A 58 23.00 -15.04 -17.72
C SER A 58 22.74 -15.67 -16.36
N ARG A 59 22.05 -14.94 -15.50
CA ARG A 59 21.55 -15.42 -14.21
C ARG A 59 20.12 -14.94 -14.02
N TYR A 60 19.36 -15.71 -13.25
CA TYR A 60 18.00 -15.34 -12.86
C TYR A 60 17.98 -14.85 -11.41
N ALA A 61 17.14 -13.85 -11.16
CA ALA A 61 16.88 -13.35 -9.82
C ALA A 61 15.39 -13.04 -9.65
N GLY A 62 14.85 -13.45 -8.50
CA GLY A 62 13.50 -13.10 -8.07
C GLY A 62 13.48 -11.77 -7.34
N TYR A 63 12.50 -10.93 -7.65
CA TYR A 63 12.25 -9.66 -6.94
C TYR A 63 10.77 -9.52 -6.62
N TYR A 64 10.46 -8.90 -5.49
CA TYR A 64 9.11 -8.45 -5.20
C TYR A 64 8.99 -6.95 -5.46
N ALA A 65 7.89 -6.56 -6.06
CA ALA A 65 7.54 -5.18 -6.32
C ALA A 65 6.07 -4.96 -5.99
N GLY A 66 5.67 -3.71 -5.77
CA GLY A 66 4.24 -3.42 -5.62
C GLY A 66 3.88 -2.00 -6.02
N VAL A 67 2.58 -1.77 -6.13
CA VAL A 67 1.96 -0.49 -6.43
C VAL A 67 0.82 -0.26 -5.45
N ASP A 68 0.90 0.85 -4.72
CA ASP A 68 -0.22 1.36 -3.93
C ASP A 68 -1.17 2.15 -4.85
N GLU A 69 -2.36 1.60 -5.11
CA GLU A 69 -3.36 2.23 -5.98
C GLU A 69 -3.96 3.50 -5.36
N LEU A 70 -3.92 3.67 -4.03
CA LEU A 70 -4.42 4.90 -3.41
C LEU A 70 -3.64 6.10 -3.94
N ASN A 71 -2.32 5.96 -4.05
CA ASN A 71 -1.41 7.04 -4.45
C ASN A 71 -0.82 6.86 -5.84
N MET A 72 -1.15 5.76 -6.54
CA MET A 72 -0.49 5.32 -7.77
C MET A 72 1.04 5.29 -7.61
N ALA A 73 1.50 4.80 -6.46
CA ALA A 73 2.89 4.87 -6.05
C ALA A 73 3.55 3.48 -6.11
N PRO A 74 4.55 3.27 -6.99
CA PRO A 74 5.31 2.03 -7.00
C PRO A 74 6.32 1.98 -5.85
N GLY A 75 6.61 0.76 -5.40
CA GLY A 75 7.51 0.50 -4.27
C GLY A 75 8.32 -0.78 -4.42
N LYS A 76 9.39 -0.85 -3.62
CA LYS A 76 10.19 -2.06 -3.40
C LYS A 76 9.56 -2.88 -2.28
N ILE A 77 9.43 -4.19 -2.51
CA ILE A 77 8.94 -5.12 -1.50
C ILE A 77 10.04 -6.14 -1.20
N GLN A 78 10.24 -6.46 0.08
CA GLN A 78 11.25 -7.43 0.49
C GLN A 78 10.69 -8.85 0.52
N ILE A 79 9.45 -8.99 0.98
CA ILE A 79 8.74 -10.27 1.15
C ILE A 79 7.28 -10.10 0.74
N LEU A 80 6.67 -11.16 0.26
CA LEU A 80 5.23 -11.19 0.03
C LEU A 80 4.50 -10.94 1.36
N PRO A 81 3.55 -10.00 1.44
CA PRO A 81 2.82 -9.75 2.67
C PRO A 81 1.91 -10.94 3.00
N GLY A 82 1.74 -11.21 4.29
CA GLY A 82 0.68 -12.11 4.73
C GLY A 82 -0.69 -11.50 4.42
N ALA A 83 -1.64 -12.31 3.99
CA ALA A 83 -3.00 -11.87 3.72
C ALA A 83 -4.04 -12.84 4.25
N GLU A 84 -5.20 -12.30 4.62
CA GLU A 84 -6.38 -13.05 5.06
C GLU A 84 -7.53 -12.79 4.09
N GLU A 85 -8.24 -13.85 3.70
CA GLU A 85 -9.48 -13.70 2.95
C GLU A 85 -10.57 -13.13 3.86
N ARG A 86 -11.24 -12.06 3.42
CA ARG A 86 -12.36 -11.45 4.13
C ARG A 86 -13.53 -11.20 3.19
N VAL A 87 -14.74 -11.37 3.73
CA VAL A 87 -15.99 -11.00 3.06
C VAL A 87 -16.40 -9.63 3.58
N VAL A 88 -16.45 -8.63 2.70
CA VAL A 88 -16.74 -7.24 3.06
C VAL A 88 -17.86 -6.65 2.20
N PRO A 89 -18.53 -5.57 2.65
CA PRO A 89 -19.45 -4.84 1.79
C PRO A 89 -18.73 -4.27 0.56
N ALA A 90 -19.34 -4.37 -0.62
CA ALA A 90 -18.75 -3.87 -1.87
C ALA A 90 -18.50 -2.35 -1.81
N CYS A 91 -19.34 -1.61 -1.08
CA CYS A 91 -19.17 -0.16 -0.88
C CYS A 91 -17.93 0.19 -0.03
N SER A 92 -17.35 -0.77 0.70
CA SER A 92 -16.14 -0.56 1.49
C SER A 92 -14.86 -0.80 0.67
N VAL A 93 -14.97 -1.31 -0.55
CA VAL A 93 -13.83 -1.61 -1.42
C VAL A 93 -13.67 -0.49 -2.44
N LEU A 94 -12.48 0.11 -2.46
CA LEU A 94 -12.14 1.10 -3.47
C LEU A 94 -11.88 0.41 -4.81
N LYS A 95 -12.32 1.05 -5.89
CA LYS A 95 -12.06 0.56 -7.25
C LYS A 95 -10.57 0.69 -7.57
N SER A 96 -10.04 -0.30 -8.28
CA SER A 96 -8.71 -0.19 -8.88
C SER A 96 -8.71 0.94 -9.90
N LYS A 97 -7.67 1.77 -9.87
CA LYS A 97 -7.44 2.86 -10.83
C LYS A 97 -6.69 2.36 -12.05
N SER A 98 -5.84 1.34 -11.90
CA SER A 98 -5.11 0.71 -12.99
C SER A 98 -5.48 -0.76 -13.20
N ASN A 99 -5.22 -1.25 -14.42
CA ASN A 99 -5.25 -2.68 -14.70
C ASN A 99 -3.90 -3.34 -14.36
N GLU A 100 -3.88 -4.68 -14.31
CA GLU A 100 -2.69 -5.47 -13.96
C GLU A 100 -1.45 -5.11 -14.80
N LYS A 101 -1.62 -4.91 -16.11
CA LYS A 101 -0.50 -4.61 -17.02
C LYS A 101 0.11 -3.24 -16.76
N GLU A 102 -0.74 -2.23 -16.53
CA GLU A 102 -0.31 -0.87 -16.19
C GLU A 102 0.43 -0.85 -14.85
N ALA A 103 -0.12 -1.52 -13.83
CA ALA A 103 0.52 -1.65 -12.53
C ALA A 103 1.85 -2.42 -12.62
N ALA A 104 1.93 -3.48 -13.42
CA ALA A 104 3.16 -4.24 -13.64
C ALA A 104 4.24 -3.39 -14.31
N GLY A 105 3.87 -2.60 -15.33
CA GLY A 105 4.77 -1.65 -16.00
C GLY A 105 5.34 -0.62 -15.02
N MET A 106 4.47 0.02 -14.24
CA MET A 106 4.86 1.00 -13.24
C MET A 106 5.79 0.41 -12.16
N ALA A 107 5.44 -0.77 -11.64
CA ALA A 107 6.26 -1.49 -10.68
C ALA A 107 7.63 -1.87 -11.27
N TRP A 108 7.66 -2.34 -12.52
CA TRP A 108 8.89 -2.72 -13.20
C TRP A 108 9.80 -1.53 -13.45
N ASP A 109 9.29 -0.43 -14.00
CA ASP A 109 10.11 0.75 -14.32
C ASP A 109 10.78 1.33 -13.06
N TYR A 110 10.03 1.37 -11.94
CA TYR A 110 10.59 1.78 -10.66
C TYR A 110 11.68 0.81 -10.15
N ASN A 111 11.43 -0.49 -10.20
CA ASN A 111 12.34 -1.50 -9.63
C ASN A 111 13.55 -1.80 -10.52
N LYS A 112 13.42 -1.71 -11.84
CA LYS A 112 14.52 -1.89 -12.81
C LYS A 112 15.67 -0.94 -12.53
N ASN A 113 15.37 0.31 -12.21
CA ASN A 113 16.39 1.31 -11.85
C ASN A 113 17.19 0.88 -10.62
N TRP A 114 16.49 0.39 -9.59
CA TRP A 114 17.12 -0.13 -8.37
C TRP A 114 17.98 -1.38 -8.61
N ILE A 115 17.49 -2.32 -9.42
CA ILE A 115 18.24 -3.53 -9.78
C ILE A 115 19.50 -3.15 -10.56
N THR A 116 19.39 -2.23 -11.51
CA THR A 116 20.53 -1.73 -12.28
C THR A 116 21.59 -1.09 -11.37
N ILE A 117 21.17 -0.30 -10.37
CA ILE A 117 22.08 0.29 -9.37
C ILE A 117 22.73 -0.78 -8.49
N LYS A 118 21.99 -1.84 -8.12
CA LYS A 118 22.49 -2.95 -7.30
C LYS A 118 23.53 -3.78 -8.06
N TYR A 119 23.35 -3.97 -9.37
CA TYR A 119 24.26 -4.73 -10.22
C TYR A 119 24.91 -3.81 -11.27
N LYS A 120 25.80 -2.91 -10.81
CA LYS A 120 26.46 -1.91 -11.66
C LYS A 120 27.29 -2.49 -12.82
N ASN A 121 27.71 -3.76 -12.71
CA ASN A 121 28.63 -4.40 -13.64
C ASN A 121 27.94 -5.43 -14.56
N LEU A 122 26.63 -5.32 -14.77
CA LEU A 122 25.96 -6.15 -15.76
C LEU A 122 26.42 -5.77 -17.17
N TYR A 123 26.53 -6.77 -18.03
CA TYR A 123 26.84 -6.59 -19.45
C TYR A 123 25.69 -5.89 -20.21
N ALA A 124 24.44 -6.14 -19.80
CA ALA A 124 23.25 -5.51 -20.36
C ALA A 124 22.24 -5.15 -19.25
N PRO A 125 21.30 -4.22 -19.51
CA PRO A 125 20.26 -3.86 -18.55
C PRO A 125 19.43 -5.09 -18.11
N PRO A 126 18.93 -5.11 -16.86
CA PRO A 126 18.00 -6.14 -16.41
C PRO A 126 16.77 -6.23 -17.31
N VAL A 127 16.32 -7.45 -17.59
CA VAL A 127 15.13 -7.72 -18.40
C VAL A 127 14.11 -8.47 -17.55
N LEU A 128 12.88 -7.99 -17.54
CA LEU A 128 11.75 -8.71 -16.97
C LEU A 128 11.33 -9.80 -17.97
N GLU A 129 11.45 -11.06 -17.60
CA GLU A 129 10.97 -12.17 -18.43
C GLU A 129 9.53 -12.52 -18.11
N GLU A 130 9.24 -12.71 -16.82
CA GLU A 130 7.94 -13.20 -16.34
C GLU A 130 7.58 -12.50 -15.04
N TYR A 131 6.28 -12.38 -14.78
CA TYR A 131 5.78 -11.96 -13.48
C TYR A 131 4.57 -12.77 -13.05
N LYS A 132 4.38 -12.86 -11.73
CA LYS A 132 3.13 -13.30 -11.11
C LYS A 132 2.51 -12.12 -10.36
N ALA A 133 1.25 -11.83 -10.64
CA ALA A 133 0.52 -10.75 -9.99
C ALA A 133 -0.33 -11.27 -8.82
N HIS A 134 -0.44 -10.44 -7.79
CA HIS A 134 -1.31 -10.63 -6.64
C HIS A 134 -2.03 -9.32 -6.33
N LEU A 135 -3.34 -9.38 -6.20
CA LEU A 135 -4.15 -8.24 -5.78
C LEU A 135 -4.46 -8.38 -4.28
N TYR A 136 -3.85 -7.52 -3.48
CA TYR A 136 -4.12 -7.41 -2.06
C TYR A 136 -4.84 -6.11 -1.74
N TYR A 137 -5.36 -6.01 -0.53
CA TYR A 137 -6.06 -4.82 -0.06
C TYR A 137 -5.46 -4.33 1.25
N LYS A 138 -4.99 -3.08 1.26
CA LYS A 138 -4.62 -2.39 2.49
C LYS A 138 -5.87 -1.83 3.16
N ILE A 139 -5.83 -1.75 4.48
CA ILE A 139 -6.93 -1.17 5.26
C ILE A 139 -6.73 0.35 5.33
N LEU A 140 -7.82 1.09 5.18
CA LEU A 140 -7.91 2.51 5.42
C LEU A 140 -8.93 2.72 6.53
N TYR A 141 -8.50 3.27 7.68
CA TYR A 141 -9.39 3.43 8.83
C TYR A 141 -10.05 4.81 8.79
N LEU A 142 -11.36 4.85 8.74
CA LEU A 142 -12.13 6.08 8.94
C LEU A 142 -12.14 6.41 10.43
N MET A 143 -11.56 7.55 10.76
CA MET A 143 -11.41 8.08 12.11
C MET A 143 -12.29 9.32 12.26
N GLU A 144 -13.06 9.37 13.32
CA GLU A 144 -13.81 10.56 13.73
C GLU A 144 -13.03 11.32 14.80
N PHE A 145 -12.95 12.64 14.61
CA PHE A 145 -12.36 13.58 15.54
C PHE A 145 -13.44 14.57 15.97
N TYR A 146 -13.82 14.53 17.23
CA TYR A 146 -14.75 15.48 17.82
C TYR A 146 -14.00 16.49 18.69
N ASN A 147 -14.11 17.78 18.36
CA ASN A 147 -13.59 18.87 19.17
C ASN A 147 -14.67 19.36 20.13
N GLN A 148 -14.45 19.18 21.43
CA GLN A 148 -15.39 19.58 22.48
C GLN A 148 -15.50 21.10 22.63
N GLU A 149 -14.44 21.86 22.36
CA GLU A 149 -14.43 23.33 22.49
C GLU A 149 -15.25 23.98 21.36
N CYS A 150 -14.99 23.57 20.11
CA CYS A 150 -15.66 24.13 18.94
C CYS A 150 -16.98 23.40 18.60
N LYS A 151 -17.27 22.28 19.26
CA LYS A 151 -18.39 21.37 18.94
C LYS A 151 -18.40 20.91 17.48
N GLU A 152 -17.23 20.77 16.87
CA GLU A 152 -17.05 20.33 15.49
C GLU A 152 -16.65 18.85 15.41
N THR A 153 -17.20 18.15 14.42
CA THR A 153 -16.79 16.78 14.07
C THR A 153 -16.05 16.81 12.74
N LYS A 154 -14.91 16.15 12.65
CA LYS A 154 -14.13 15.97 11.41
C LYS A 154 -13.82 14.51 11.19
N TYR A 155 -13.88 14.09 9.93
CA TYR A 155 -13.52 12.74 9.53
C TYR A 155 -12.20 12.75 8.77
N MET A 156 -11.34 11.79 9.11
CA MET A 156 -10.06 11.59 8.43
C MET A 156 -9.85 10.10 8.17
N VAL A 157 -9.09 9.80 7.15
CA VAL A 157 -8.70 8.44 6.78
C VAL A 157 -7.26 8.21 7.24
N LEU A 158 -7.05 7.19 8.06
CA LEU A 158 -5.73 6.72 8.48
C LEU A 158 -5.28 5.59 7.56
N ASP A 159 -4.16 5.77 6.87
CA ASP A 159 -3.53 4.75 6.06
C ASP A 159 -2.81 3.70 6.94
N SER A 160 -3.18 2.42 6.80
CA SER A 160 -2.59 1.33 7.59
C SER A 160 -1.12 1.02 7.27
N LEU A 161 -0.64 1.39 6.08
CA LEU A 161 0.73 1.17 5.62
C LEU A 161 1.65 2.33 5.97
N THR A 162 1.22 3.57 5.74
CA THR A 162 2.07 4.76 5.94
C THR A 162 1.86 5.45 7.29
N GLY A 163 0.66 5.34 7.85
CA GLY A 163 0.26 6.07 9.05
C GLY A 163 -0.16 7.51 8.78
N ASP A 164 -0.29 7.89 7.50
CA ASP A 164 -0.74 9.20 7.09
C ASP A 164 -2.23 9.38 7.41
N LEU A 165 -2.59 10.63 7.75
CA LEU A 165 -3.96 11.04 8.03
C LEU A 165 -4.42 11.98 6.93
N GLU A 166 -5.29 11.49 6.07
CA GLU A 166 -5.86 12.24 4.97
C GLU A 166 -7.24 12.79 5.34
N LYS A 167 -7.57 14.00 4.89
CA LYS A 167 -8.90 14.55 5.08
C LYS A 167 -9.85 13.90 4.08
N VAL A 168 -11.06 13.56 4.53
CA VAL A 168 -12.13 13.23 3.59
C VAL A 168 -12.49 14.53 2.88
N MET A 169 -12.29 14.58 1.56
CA MET A 169 -12.80 15.69 0.76
C MET A 169 -14.33 15.57 0.75
N GLU A 170 -15.01 16.54 1.34
CA GLU A 170 -16.44 16.72 1.12
C GLU A 170 -16.58 17.15 -0.34
N SER A 171 -17.15 16.29 -1.17
CA SER A 171 -17.55 16.66 -2.52
C SER A 171 -18.68 17.68 -2.42
N GLU A 172 -18.39 18.93 -2.78
CA GLU A 172 -19.38 19.98 -3.04
C GLU A 172 -20.36 19.59 -4.16
#